data_AF-A0A8J7DQQ2-F1
#
_entry.id   AF-A0A8J7DQQ2-F1
#
_cell.length_a   1.000
_cell.length_b   1.000
_cell.length_c   1.000
_cell.angle_alpha   90.00
_cell.angle_beta   90.00
_cell.angle_gamma   90.00
#
_symmetry.space_group_name_H-M   'P 1'
#
loop_
_entity.id
_entity.type
_entity.pdbx_description
1 polymer ?
#
loop_
_entity_poly.entity_id
_entity_poly.type
_entity_poly.pdbx_seq_one_letter_code
_entity_poly.pdbx_strand_id
1 'polypeptide(L)'
;MMQTSELQWTSQEQSIAKTAFDKAYEREIKALVQVVRDQASAVANTDDIWRLHDFLSARRHELDGKYDGREAALIFVFADLVKEGWLSLDDLGGLDPLKLSKITALTRMM
;
A
#
# COMPACT_ATOMS: atom_id res chain seq x y z
N MET A 1 20.34 -29.10 6.20
CA MET A 1 19.22 -28.61 5.38
C MET A 1 18.48 -27.58 6.23
N MET A 2 18.72 -26.29 6.00
CA MET A 2 18.02 -25.23 6.73
C MET A 2 16.62 -25.08 6.12
N GLN A 3 15.61 -25.16 6.98
CA GLN A 3 14.19 -25.15 6.61
C GLN A 3 13.83 -23.81 5.95
N THR A 4 13.34 -23.87 4.71
CA THR A 4 12.77 -22.75 3.96
C THR A 4 11.33 -22.39 4.41
N SER A 5 10.91 -22.78 5.62
CA SER A 5 9.52 -22.67 6.09
C SER A 5 9.15 -21.35 6.77
N GLU A 6 10.10 -20.45 7.05
CA GLU A 6 9.85 -19.22 7.85
C GLU A 6 9.05 -18.12 7.12
N LEU A 7 8.73 -18.30 5.84
CA LEU A 7 8.03 -17.29 5.02
C LEU A 7 6.79 -17.81 4.29
N GLN A 8 6.38 -19.06 4.54
CA GLN A 8 5.14 -19.53 3.94
C GLN A 8 3.95 -18.81 4.59
N TRP A 9 3.05 -18.32 3.74
CA TRP A 9 1.80 -17.72 4.16
C TRP A 9 0.78 -18.83 4.34
N THR A 10 0.23 -18.95 5.54
CA THR A 10 -0.92 -19.84 5.76
C THR A 10 -2.18 -19.28 5.08
N SER A 11 -3.19 -20.11 4.83
CA SER A 11 -4.46 -19.64 4.26
C SER A 11 -5.15 -18.58 5.15
N GLN A 12 -4.96 -18.65 6.47
CA GLN A 12 -5.44 -17.63 7.39
C GLN A 12 -4.68 -16.31 7.20
N GLU A 13 -3.36 -16.37 7.14
CA GLU A 13 -2.52 -15.18 6.91
C GLU A 13 -2.76 -14.55 5.53
N GLN A 14 -2.98 -15.35 4.48
CA GLN A 14 -3.35 -14.84 3.16
C GLN A 14 -4.67 -14.08 3.18
N SER A 15 -5.65 -14.57 3.95
CA SER A 15 -6.95 -13.90 4.13
C SER A 15 -6.81 -12.56 4.85
N ILE A 16 -6.01 -12.53 5.92
CA ILE A 16 -5.67 -11.30 6.66
C ILE A 16 -4.95 -10.33 5.73
N ALA A 17 -3.92 -10.80 5.00
CA ALA A 17 -3.15 -10.00 4.07
C ALA A 17 -4.04 -9.38 2.98
N LYS A 18 -4.90 -10.19 2.35
CA LYS A 18 -5.85 -9.70 1.34
C LYS A 18 -6.77 -8.62 1.91
N THR A 19 -7.33 -8.85 3.10
CA THR A 19 -8.23 -7.88 3.74
C THR A 19 -7.51 -6.56 4.07
N ALA A 20 -6.30 -6.64 4.63
CA ALA A 20 -5.47 -5.48 4.93
C ALA A 20 -5.10 -4.70 3.66
N PHE A 21 -4.73 -5.42 2.60
CA PHE A 21 -4.35 -4.87 1.31
C PHE A 21 -5.53 -4.15 0.64
N ASP A 22 -6.70 -4.79 0.54
CA ASP A 22 -7.91 -4.23 -0.05
C ASP A 22 -8.34 -2.96 0.73
N LYS A 23 -8.30 -3.02 2.07
CA LYS A 23 -8.63 -1.89 2.94
C LYS A 23 -7.68 -0.70 2.74
N ALA A 24 -6.38 -0.95 2.63
CA ALA A 24 -5.40 0.10 2.38
C ALA A 24 -5.60 0.73 1.00
N TYR A 25 -5.84 -0.09 -0.02
CA TYR A 25 -6.15 0.34 -1.39
C TYR A 25 -7.39 1.25 -1.42
N GLU A 26 -8.49 0.83 -0.80
CA GLU A 26 -9.71 1.63 -0.73
C GLU A 26 -9.50 2.99 -0.05
N ARG A 27 -8.71 3.03 1.04
CA ARG A 27 -8.38 4.27 1.75
C ARG A 27 -7.58 5.22 0.87
N GLU A 28 -6.54 4.73 0.21
CA GLU A 28 -5.68 5.54 -0.66
C GLU A 28 -6.44 6.05 -1.89
N ILE A 29 -7.21 5.18 -2.55
CA ILE A 29 -8.04 5.58 -3.70
C ILE A 29 -9.07 6.63 -3.30
N LYS A 30 -9.72 6.49 -2.13
CA LYS A 30 -10.67 7.49 -1.65
C LYS A 30 -10.01 8.85 -1.43
N ALA A 31 -8.80 8.87 -0.85
CA ALA A 31 -8.04 10.09 -0.67
C ALA A 31 -7.61 10.71 -2.01
N LEU A 32 -7.12 9.88 -2.95
CA LEU A 32 -6.75 10.31 -4.29
C LEU A 32 -7.94 10.94 -5.03
N VAL A 33 -9.12 10.30 -4.97
CA VAL A 33 -10.34 10.84 -5.58
C VAL A 33 -10.69 12.21 -5.02
N GLN A 34 -10.54 12.42 -3.70
CA GLN A 34 -10.79 13.72 -3.09
C GLN A 34 -9.80 14.78 -3.59
N VAL A 35 -8.50 14.45 -3.60
CA VAL A 35 -7.46 15.36 -4.11
C VAL A 35 -7.70 15.74 -5.58
N VAL A 36 -8.10 14.78 -6.41
CA VAL A 36 -8.40 15.02 -7.82
C VAL A 36 -9.62 15.92 -7.98
N ARG A 37 -10.67 15.73 -7.18
CA ARG A 37 -11.85 16.61 -7.18
C ARG A 37 -11.47 18.04 -6.82
N ASP A 38 -10.68 18.21 -5.77
CA ASP A 38 -10.26 19.53 -5.30
C ASP A 38 -9.41 20.25 -6.37
N GLN A 39 -8.42 19.56 -6.94
CA GLN A 39 -7.59 20.11 -8.03
C GLN A 39 -8.40 20.43 -9.27
N ALA A 40 -9.27 19.51 -9.73
CA ALA A 40 -10.09 19.71 -10.90
C ALA A 40 -11.05 20.90 -10.74
N SER A 41 -11.59 21.12 -9.54
CA SER A 41 -12.46 22.26 -9.26
C SER A 41 -11.74 23.62 -9.29
N ALA A 42 -10.41 23.61 -9.12
CA ALA A 42 -9.58 24.81 -9.10
C ALA A 42 -8.94 25.15 -10.46
N VAL A 43 -9.14 24.32 -11.49
CA VAL A 43 -8.60 24.54 -12.85
C VAL A 43 -9.16 25.84 -13.43
N ALA A 44 -8.27 26.78 -13.77
CA ALA A 44 -8.66 28.06 -14.35
C ALA A 44 -8.12 28.25 -15.78
N ASN A 45 -7.08 27.50 -16.16
CA ASN A 45 -6.41 27.63 -17.45
C ASN A 45 -5.85 26.28 -17.94
N THR A 46 -5.31 26.28 -19.15
CA THR A 46 -4.75 25.08 -19.79
C THR A 46 -3.54 24.50 -19.06
N ASP A 47 -2.71 25.32 -18.40
CA ASP A 47 -1.55 24.83 -17.66
C ASP A 47 -1.97 24.02 -16.43
N ASP A 48 -3.07 24.41 -15.77
CA ASP A 48 -3.64 23.65 -14.65
C ASP A 48 -4.14 22.27 -15.10
N ILE A 49 -4.68 22.16 -16.33
CA ILE A 49 -5.07 20.86 -16.93
C ILE A 49 -3.85 19.96 -17.09
N TRP A 50 -2.74 20.49 -17.62
CA TRP A 50 -1.52 19.69 -17.81
C TRP A 50 -0.89 19.27 -16.48
N ARG A 51 -0.91 20.15 -15.47
CA ARG A 51 -0.48 19.78 -14.10
C ARG A 51 -1.32 18.64 -13.52
N LEU A 52 -2.63 18.68 -13.69
CA LEU A 52 -3.52 17.61 -13.24
C LEU A 52 -3.25 16.30 -14.01
N HIS A 53 -3.01 16.38 -15.31
CA HIS A 53 -2.62 15.22 -16.14
C HIS A 53 -1.32 14.58 -15.62
N ASP A 54 -0.29 15.38 -15.36
CA ASP A 54 1.01 14.89 -14.91
C ASP A 54 0.92 14.28 -13.52
N PHE A 55 0.15 14.91 -12.62
CA PHE A 55 -0.17 14.37 -11.31
C PHE A 55 -0.86 12.99 -11.42
N LEU A 56 -1.90 12.87 -12.25
CA LEU A 56 -2.61 11.60 -12.44
C LEU A 56 -1.72 10.51 -13.06
N SER A 57 -0.84 10.89 -13.99
CA SER A 57 0.10 9.99 -14.63
C SER A 57 1.13 9.43 -13.63
N ALA A 58 1.66 10.29 -12.75
CA ALA A 58 2.56 9.88 -11.68
C ALA A 58 1.84 8.95 -10.68
N ARG A 59 0.64 9.32 -10.22
CA ARG A 59 -0.14 8.52 -9.27
C ARG A 59 -0.52 7.15 -9.81
N ARG A 60 -0.82 7.03 -11.10
CA ARG A 60 -1.05 5.73 -11.73
C ARG A 60 0.17 4.83 -11.63
N HIS A 61 1.34 5.35 -11.98
CA HIS A 61 2.57 4.57 -11.94
C HIS A 61 2.94 4.13 -10.51
N GLU A 62 2.77 5.03 -9.53
CA GLU A 62 2.94 4.71 -8.11
C GLU A 62 2.00 3.57 -7.67
N LEU A 63 0.70 3.68 -7.95
CA LEU A 63 -0.29 2.68 -7.55
C LEU A 63 -0.06 1.32 -8.21
N ASP A 64 0.27 1.30 -9.51
CA ASP A 64 0.54 0.07 -10.27
C ASP A 64 1.76 -0.67 -9.71
N GLY A 65 2.77 0.05 -9.21
CA GLY A 65 3.97 -0.55 -8.62
C GLY A 65 3.84 -0.93 -7.15
N LYS A 66 3.08 -0.15 -6.38
CA LYS A 66 2.96 -0.28 -4.92
C LYS A 66 2.14 -1.49 -4.49
N TYR A 67 1.04 -1.76 -5.16
CA TYR A 67 0.09 -2.81 -4.79
C TYR A 67 0.46 -4.13 -5.47
N ASP A 68 1.61 -4.69 -5.09
CA ASP A 68 2.04 -6.01 -5.54
C ASP A 68 1.48 -7.12 -4.63
N GLY A 69 0.51 -7.88 -5.15
CA GLY A 69 -0.15 -8.97 -4.43
C GLY A 69 0.64 -10.27 -4.33
N ARG A 70 1.89 -10.34 -4.82
CA ARG A 70 2.72 -11.54 -4.71
C ARG A 70 3.18 -11.74 -3.27
N GLU A 71 3.07 -12.96 -2.75
CA GLU A 71 3.45 -13.29 -1.36
C GLU A 71 4.87 -12.88 -0.97
N ALA A 72 5.81 -12.95 -1.93
CA ALA A 72 7.20 -12.54 -1.73
C ALA A 72 7.37 -11.02 -1.53
N ALA A 73 6.43 -10.22 -2.03
CA ALA A 73 6.45 -8.76 -1.95
C ALA A 73 5.65 -8.21 -0.76
N LEU A 74 4.66 -8.97 -0.24
CA LEU A 74 3.71 -8.50 0.78
C LEU A 74 4.36 -7.86 2.01
N ILE A 75 5.49 -8.40 2.50
CA ILE A 75 6.19 -7.82 3.66
C ILE A 75 6.66 -6.38 3.38
N PHE A 76 7.19 -6.13 2.19
CA PHE A 76 7.65 -4.79 1.79
C PHE A 76 6.46 -3.87 1.54
N VAL A 77 5.45 -4.36 0.81
CA VAL A 77 4.23 -3.61 0.54
C VAL A 77 3.54 -3.17 1.84
N PHE A 78 3.41 -4.06 2.82
CA PHE A 78 2.83 -3.68 4.11
C PHE A 78 3.69 -2.69 4.89
N ALA A 79 5.02 -2.80 4.82
CA ALA A 79 5.90 -1.85 5.47
C ALA A 79 5.75 -0.43 4.89
N ASP A 80 5.65 -0.32 3.56
CA ASP A 80 5.38 0.94 2.84
C ASP A 80 3.99 1.49 3.17
N LEU A 81 2.95 0.66 3.14
CA LEU A 81 1.59 1.08 3.46
C LEU A 81 1.44 1.56 4.91
N VAL A 82 2.17 0.95 5.86
CA VAL A 82 2.21 1.41 7.25
C VAL A 82 2.99 2.72 7.37
N LYS A 83 4.13 2.84 6.68
CA LYS A 83 4.93 4.08 6.67
C LYS A 83 4.14 5.27 6.15
N GLU A 84 3.37 5.05 5.09
CA GLU A 84 2.52 6.08 4.47
C GLU A 84 1.19 6.31 5.21
N GLY A 85 0.88 5.49 6.21
CA GLY A 85 -0.32 5.64 7.03
C GLY A 85 -1.62 5.11 6.39
N TRP A 86 -1.54 4.37 5.29
CA TRP A 86 -2.70 3.71 4.68
C TRP A 86 -3.16 2.47 5.44
N LEU A 87 -2.24 1.87 6.20
CA LEU A 87 -2.46 0.67 7.00
C LEU A 87 -1.93 0.87 8.43
N SER A 88 -2.59 0.30 9.43
CA SER A 88 -2.03 0.19 10.79
C SER A 88 -1.47 -1.21 11.04
N LEU A 89 -0.54 -1.35 11.99
CA LEU A 89 -0.08 -2.68 12.41
C LEU A 89 -1.22 -3.55 12.99
N ASP A 90 -2.24 -2.91 13.58
CA ASP A 90 -3.42 -3.61 14.08
C ASP A 90 -4.25 -4.26 12.95
N ASP A 91 -4.24 -3.67 11.75
CA ASP A 91 -4.91 -4.23 10.56
C ASP A 91 -4.23 -5.54 10.09
N LEU A 92 -3.01 -5.83 10.57
CA LEU A 92 -2.24 -7.06 10.31
C LEU A 92 -2.31 -8.07 11.47
N GLY A 93 -3.24 -7.87 12.42
CA GLY A 93 -3.44 -8.77 13.54
C GLY A 93 -3.71 -10.22 13.08
N GLY A 94 -2.96 -11.16 13.65
CA GLY A 94 -3.07 -12.59 13.31
C GLY A 94 -2.02 -13.10 12.32
N LEU A 95 -1.14 -12.23 11.81
CA LEU A 95 0.10 -12.67 11.15
C LEU A 95 1.12 -13.21 12.15
N ASP A 96 2.01 -14.07 11.67
CA ASP A 96 3.14 -14.56 12.47
C ASP A 96 3.96 -13.39 13.07
N PRO A 97 4.34 -13.44 14.37
CA PRO A 97 5.10 -12.38 15.03
C PRO A 97 6.42 -12.02 14.34
N LEU A 98 7.09 -12.95 13.66
CA LEU A 98 8.29 -12.69 12.88
C LEU A 98 7.98 -11.84 11.64
N LYS A 99 6.85 -12.08 10.97
CA LYS A 99 6.40 -11.26 9.83
C LYS A 99 6.08 -9.83 10.29
N LEU A 100 5.34 -9.68 11.39
CA LEU A 100 5.02 -8.38 11.98
C LEU A 100 6.28 -7.61 12.41
N SER A 101 7.26 -8.32 12.98
CA SER A 101 8.54 -7.72 13.37
C SER A 101 9.34 -7.23 12.15
N LYS A 102 9.36 -8.02 11.07
CA LYS A 102 9.99 -7.62 9.80
C LYS A 102 9.33 -6.38 9.19
N ILE A 103 8.00 -6.35 9.12
CA ILE A 103 7.24 -5.20 8.62
C ILE A 103 7.58 -3.96 9.44
N THR A 104 7.51 -4.06 10.77
CA THR A 104 7.80 -2.94 11.68
C THR A 104 9.22 -2.41 11.55
N ALA A 105 10.21 -3.30 11.36
CA ALA A 105 11.59 -2.90 11.14
C ALA A 105 11.78 -2.17 9.81
N LEU A 106 11.19 -2.70 8.74
CA LEU A 106 11.26 -2.12 7.39
C LEU A 106 10.59 -0.74 7.31
N THR A 107 9.46 -0.55 7.99
CA THR A 107 8.77 0.76 8.09
C THR A 107 9.68 1.88 8.63
N ARG A 108 10.70 1.54 9.44
CA ARG A 108 11.65 2.51 10.01
C ARG A 108 12.92 2.71 9.19
N MET A 109 13.22 1.78 8.28
CA MET A 109 14.46 1.77 7.51
C MET A 109 14.31 2.40 6.12
N MET A 110 13.15 2.24 5.51
CA MET A 110 12.81 2.80 4.19
C MET A 110 12.30 4.21 4.36
#